data_AF-A0A3D2EFY8-F1
#
_entry.id   AF-A0A3D2EFY8-F1
#
_cell.length_a   1.000
_cell.length_b   1.000
_cell.length_c   1.000
_cell.angle_alpha   90.00
_cell.angle_beta   90.00
_cell.angle_gamma   90.00
#
_symmetry.space_group_name_H-M   'P 1'
#
loop_
_entity.id
_entity.type
_entity.pdbx_description
1 polymer ?
#
loop_
_entity_poly.entity_id
_entity_poly.type
_entity_poly.pdbx_seq_one_letter_code
_entity_poly.pdbx_strand_id
1 'polypeptide(L)' 'MVFNSFSFLFAYLPIVLILFWVSRRYLGRQWADVCLIVASLVFYGWNYPKCLPVLLGSLIVNYAWGCFLYRDLTKKPKAA' A
#
# COMPACT_ATOMS: atom_id res chain seq x y z
N MET A 1 -8.44 14.29 2.46
CA MET A 1 -7.67 15.55 2.37
C MET A 1 -7.20 15.69 0.94
N VAL A 2 -7.40 16.84 0.30
CA VAL A 2 -6.87 17.06 -1.06
C VAL A 2 -5.34 17.11 -0.98
N PHE A 3 -4.64 16.54 -1.97
CA PHE A 3 -3.17 16.49 -2.00
C PHE A 3 -2.52 17.88 -1.97
N ASN A 4 -3.21 18.90 -2.46
CA ASN A 4 -2.78 20.30 -2.45
C ASN A 4 -3.14 21.06 -1.15
N SER A 5 -3.54 20.36 -0.09
CA SER A 5 -3.88 21.03 1.17
C SER A 5 -2.65 21.18 2.06
N PHE A 6 -2.50 22.34 2.71
CA PHE A 6 -1.47 22.57 3.73
C PHE A 6 -1.48 21.52 4.84
N SER A 7 -2.67 21.01 5.22
CA SER A 7 -2.79 19.92 6.20
C SER A 7 -2.15 18.62 5.71
N PHE A 8 -2.12 18.35 4.41
CA PHE A 8 -1.43 17.18 3.89
C PHE A 8 0.09 17.33 4.05
N LEU A 9 0.62 18.48 3.62
CA LEU A 9 2.06 18.71 3.58
C LEU A 9 2.68 18.83 4.98
N PHE A 10 2.00 19.52 5.90
CA PHE A 10 2.56 19.85 7.21
C PHE A 10 2.07 18.96 8.36
N ALA A 11 0.95 18.25 8.22
CA ALA A 11 0.50 17.31 9.25
C ALA A 11 0.64 15.87 8.76
N TYR A 12 -0.07 15.52 7.68
CA TYR A 12 -0.16 14.13 7.25
C TYR A 12 1.19 13.52 6.83
N LEU A 13 1.95 14.22 5.97
CA LEU A 13 3.23 13.75 5.47
C LEU A 13 4.28 13.52 6.56
N PRO A 14 4.57 14.48 7.47
CA PRO A 14 5.53 14.24 8.55
C PRO A 14 5.07 13.15 9.52
N ILE A 15 3.77 13.04 9.81
CA ILE A 15 3.22 11.96 10.65
C ILE A 15 3.48 10.59 10.00
N VAL A 16 3.16 10.44 8.71
CA VAL A 16 3.40 9.17 7.99
C VAL A 16 4.89 8.86 7.90
N LEU A 17 5.75 9.86 7.71
CA LEU A 17 7.20 9.67 7.66
C LEU A 17 7.74 9.16 9.00
N ILE A 18 7.31 9.76 10.11
CA ILE A 18 7.68 9.32 11.46
C ILE A 18 7.19 7.89 11.70
N LEU A 19 5.92 7.62 11.39
CA LEU A 19 5.33 6.28 11.54
C LEU A 19 6.10 5.23 10.72
N PHE A 20 6.46 5.56 9.48
CA PHE A 20 7.27 4.70 8.62
C PHE A 20 8.65 4.45 9.21
N TRP A 21 9.33 5.50 9.70
CA TRP A 21 10.68 5.39 10.24
C TRP A 21 10.69 4.56 11.53
N VAL A 22 9.70 4.77 12.41
CA VAL A 22 9.47 3.99 13.63
C VAL A 22 9.16 2.53 13.27
N SER A 23 8.18 2.25 12.41
CA SER A 23 7.86 0.88 11.98
C SER A 23 9.07 0.17 11.37
N ARG A 24 9.83 0.86 10.53
CA ARG A 24 11.05 0.31 9.92
C ARG A 24 12.13 0.01 10.97
N ARG A 25 12.28 0.86 11.98
CA ARG A 25 13.31 0.72 13.01
C ARG A 25 12.99 -0.39 14.01
N TYR A 26 11.73 -0.55 14.39
CA TYR A 26 11.31 -1.44 15.48
C TYR A 26 10.67 -2.75 15.02
N LEU A 27 9.84 -2.74 13.97
CA LEU A 27 9.10 -3.93 13.52
C LEU A 27 9.72 -4.58 12.26
N GLY A 28 10.65 -3.89 11.60
CA GLY A 28 11.32 -4.36 10.40
C GLY A 28 10.64 -3.90 9.11
N ARG A 29 11.22 -4.31 7.98
CA ARG A 29 10.92 -3.73 6.65
C ARG A 29 9.50 -4.01 6.17
N GLN A 30 9.00 -5.22 6.42
CA GLN A 30 7.66 -5.64 5.98
C GLN A 30 6.55 -4.81 6.63
N TRP A 31 6.68 -4.49 7.92
CA TRP A 31 5.70 -3.68 8.63
C TRP A 31 5.73 -2.22 8.18
N ALA A 32 6.88 -1.70 7.76
CA ALA A 32 6.98 -0.37 7.19
C ALA A 32 6.20 -0.25 5.87
N ASP A 33 6.26 -1.28 5.03
CA ASP A 33 5.50 -1.34 3.77
C ASP A 33 3.98 -1.40 4.04
N VAL A 34 3.55 -2.22 5.01
CA VAL A 34 2.14 -2.28 5.43
C VAL A 34 1.67 -0.94 5.99
N CYS A 35 2.48 -0.26 6.81
CA CYS A 35 2.16 1.09 7.30
C CYS A 35 1.96 2.10 6.17
N LEU A 36 2.77 2.04 5.11
CA LEU A 36 2.64 2.89 3.92
C LEU A 36 1.35 2.61 3.15
N ILE A 37 0.97 1.34 3.02
CA ILE A 37 -0.29 0.95 2.38
C ILE A 37 -1.48 1.47 3.19
N VAL A 38 -1.48 1.27 4.50
CA VAL A 38 -2.55 1.73 5.39
C VAL A 38 -2.64 3.26 5.38
N ALA A 39 -1.51 3.96 5.46
CA ALA A 39 -1.47 5.41 5.34
C ALA A 39 -2.12 5.83 4.01
N SER A 40 -1.68 5.27 2.88
CA SER A 40 -2.25 5.59 1.57
C SER A 40 -3.77 5.38 1.52
N LEU A 41 -4.28 4.29 2.12
CA LEU A 41 -5.72 4.05 2.26
C LEU A 41 -6.43 5.14 3.06
N VAL A 42 -5.88 5.54 4.21
CA VAL A 42 -6.45 6.59 5.07
C VAL A 42 -6.50 7.93 4.33
N PHE A 43 -5.43 8.26 3.59
CA PHE A 43 -5.36 9.48 2.78
C PHE A 43 -6.46 9.52 1.70
N TYR A 44 -6.60 8.44 0.94
CA TYR A 44 -7.61 8.33 -0.12
C TYR A 44 -9.02 8.25 0.44
N GLY A 45 -9.19 7.59 1.58
CA GLY A 45 -10.48 7.43 2.25
C GLY A 45 -11.09 8.72 2.80
N TRP A 46 -10.26 9.69 3.14
CA TRP A 46 -10.72 10.91 3.80
C TRP A 46 -11.63 11.78 2.92
N ASN A 47 -11.43 11.83 1.60
CA ASN A 47 -12.29 12.64 0.72
C ASN A 47 -13.39 11.84 0.02
N TYR A 48 -13.11 10.58 -0.33
CA TYR A 48 -14.01 9.75 -1.13
C TYR A 48 -14.05 8.32 -0.57
N PRO A 49 -14.68 8.12 0.60
CA PRO A 49 -14.73 6.80 1.27
C PRO A 49 -15.45 5.73 0.45
N LYS A 50 -16.24 6.13 -0.56
CA LYS A 50 -16.92 5.21 -1.49
C LYS A 50 -15.98 4.54 -2.50
N CYS A 51 -14.86 5.18 -2.86
CA CYS A 51 -13.88 4.62 -3.79
C CYS A 51 -12.86 3.70 -3.07
N LEU A 52 -12.78 3.79 -1.74
CA LEU A 52 -11.86 3.03 -0.89
C LEU A 52 -12.04 1.51 -1.04
N PRO A 53 -13.26 0.94 -0.98
CA PRO A 53 -13.49 -0.50 -1.15
C PRO A 53 -13.19 -0.97 -2.57
N VAL A 54 -13.45 -0.14 -3.57
CA VAL A 54 -13.16 -0.45 -4.98
C VAL A 54 -11.64 -0.47 -5.23
N LEU A 55 -10.91 0.49 -4.65
CA LEU A 55 -9.45 0.55 -4.71
C LEU A 55 -8.81 -0.66 -4.00
N LEU A 56 -9.29 -0.99 -2.80
CA LEU A 56 -8.87 -2.18 -2.04
C LEU A 56 -9.17 -3.47 -2.81
N GLY A 57 -10.38 -3.60 -3.34
CA GLY A 57 -10.79 -4.75 -4.14
C GLY A 57 -9.90 -4.93 -5.36
N SER A 58 -9.62 -3.85 -6.09
CA SER A 58 -8.71 -3.88 -7.23
C SER A 58 -7.29 -4.28 -6.82
N LEU A 59 -6.77 -3.73 -5.71
CA LEU A 59 -5.45 -4.07 -5.18
C LEU A 59 -5.33 -5.57 -4.86
N ILE A 60 -6.31 -6.13 -4.16
CA ILE A 60 -6.33 -7.54 -3.77
C ILE A 60 -6.44 -8.44 -5.00
N VAL A 61 -7.35 -8.13 -5.92
CA VAL A 61 -7.55 -8.91 -7.16
C VAL A 61 -6.29 -8.89 -8.02
N ASN A 62 -5.68 -7.72 -8.22
CA ASN A 62 -4.43 -7.60 -8.98
C ASN A 62 -3.27 -8.34 -8.30
N TYR A 63 -3.17 -8.26 -6.98
CA TYR A 63 -2.14 -8.97 -6.23
C TYR A 63 -2.30 -10.49 -6.33
N ALA A 64 -3.54 -10.99 -6.19
CA ALA A 64 -3.85 -12.41 -6.35
C ALA A 64 -3.52 -12.91 -7.76
N TRP A 65 -3.87 -12.14 -8.79
CA TRP A 65 -3.53 -12.47 -10.18
C TRP A 65 -2.02 -12.46 -10.42
N GLY A 66 -1.30 -11.48 -9.89
CA GLY A 66 0.16 -11.42 -9.97
C GLY A 66 0.82 -12.63 -9.31
N CYS A 67 0.31 -13.07 -8.15
CA CYS A 67 0.79 -14.27 -7.48
C CYS A 67 0.51 -15.55 -8.28
N PHE A 68 -0.67 -15.64 -8.89
CA PHE A 68 -1.03 -16.75 -9.79
C PHE A 68 -0.08 -16.81 -11.00
N LEU A 69 0.14 -15.67 -11.65
CA LEU A 69 1.02 -15.58 -12.82
C LEU A 69 2.49 -15.88 -12.47
N TYR A 70 2.97 -15.40 -11.31
CA TYR A 70 4.32 -15.67 -10.83
C TYR A 70 4.56 -17.17 -10.58
N ARG A 71 3.53 -17.90 -10.11
CA ARG A 71 3.59 -19.36 -9.94
C ARG A 71 3.72 -20.12 -11.26
N ASP A 72 3.11 -19.63 -12.34
CA ASP A 72 3.23 -20.27 -13.66
C ASP A 72 4.52 -19.87 -14.39
N LEU A 73 5.07 -18.67 -14.18
CA LEU A 73 6.38 -18.27 -14.72
C LEU A 73 7.57 -18.99 -14.04
N THR A 74 7.42 -19.40 -12.78
CA THR A 74 8.45 -20.14 -12.04
C THR A 74 8.37 -21.66 -12.22
N LYS A 75 7.34 -22.18 -12.90
CA LYS A 75 7.40 -23.53 -13.46
C LYS A 75 8.46 -23.52 -14.57
N LYS A 76 9.64 -24.05 -14.25
CA LYS A 76 10.66 -24.39 -15.25
C LYS A 76 9.98 -25.09 -16.44
N PRO A 77 10.30 -24.71 -17.69
CA PRO A 77 9.84 -25.48 -18.83
C PRO A 77 10.30 -26.91 -18.62
N LYS A 78 9.34 -27.85 -18.65
CA LYS A 78 9.62 -29.28 -18.60
C LYS A 78 10.51 -29.57 -19.81
N ALA A 79 11.79 -29.79 -19.57
CA ALA A 79 12.75 -30.17 -20.61
C ALA A 79 12.19 -31.43 -21.29
N ALA A 80 11.92 -31.30 -22.59
CA ALA A 80 11.57 -32.40 -23.48
C ALA A 80 12.83 -33.15 -23.90
#